data_AF-A0A3D4ZTX3-F1
#
_entry.id   AF-A0A3D4ZTX3-F1
#
_cell.length_a   1.000
_cell.length_b   1.000
_cell.length_c   1.000
_cell.angle_alpha   90.00
_cell.angle_beta   90.00
_cell.angle_gamma   90.00
#
_symmetry.space_group_name_H-M   'P 1'
#
loop_
_entity.id
_entity.type
_entity.pdbx_description
1 polymer ?
#
loop_
_entity_poly.entity_id
_entity_poly.type
_entity_poly.pdbx_seq_one_letter_code
_entity_poly.pdbx_strand_id
1 'polypeptide(L)'
;VAEDARRLGIRLLPVCVNHSEDRFSVEGGDIRIGLRLFRGMSEAALASILEARGQGRFASLADFCRRTSVPRPVVEDLIMVGAFDFTGQSVPELMWTLASLPGGSVADRNGNHSPRELDFADIEQVQKLSGLQPQSAHTRAALELKLTGVATGPHPFTYWRPRLQRMGVLCSSQLYTRRDGNRVKVAGIVVARARPPTRSGRTAIFISLEDEKGLVDTAVFENTYQRDGRAIYASPILMIEGRLSRQGKLDISVIADKITPLGGWDDLPQAREDPLQVDVVFPSKNGGR
;
A
#
# COMPACT_ATOMS: atom_id res chain seq x y z
N VAL A 1 8.72 8.50 7.92
CA VAL A 1 8.38 9.75 7.17
C VAL A 1 6.89 10.03 7.18
N ALA A 2 6.04 9.18 6.58
CA ALA A 2 4.59 9.42 6.56
C ALA A 2 4.00 9.55 7.97
N GLU A 3 4.32 8.61 8.88
CA GLU A 3 3.87 8.74 10.28
C GLU A 3 4.56 9.83 11.07
N ASP A 4 5.80 10.19 10.73
CA ASP A 4 6.47 11.33 11.37
C ASP A 4 5.79 12.64 10.99
N ALA A 5 5.39 12.81 9.73
CA ALA A 5 4.60 13.95 9.27
C ALA A 5 3.27 14.04 10.03
N ARG A 6 2.55 12.91 10.17
CA ARG A 6 1.30 12.88 10.95
C ARG A 6 1.51 13.23 12.42
N ARG A 7 2.60 12.76 13.04
CA ARG A 7 2.97 13.10 14.43
C ARG A 7 3.26 14.59 14.61
N LEU A 8 3.75 15.26 13.57
CA LEU A 8 3.98 16.71 13.56
C LEU A 8 2.73 17.52 13.18
N GLY A 9 1.58 16.87 12.98
CA GLY A 9 0.33 17.53 12.60
C GLY A 9 0.25 17.91 11.12
N ILE A 10 1.18 17.43 10.29
CA ILE A 10 1.22 17.67 8.84
C ILE A 10 0.37 16.59 8.17
N ARG A 11 -0.62 16.99 7.37
CA ARG A 11 -1.45 16.05 6.63
C ARG A 11 -0.76 15.64 5.33
N LEU A 12 -1.03 14.40 4.94
CA LEU A 12 -0.68 13.90 3.62
C LEU A 12 -1.92 14.06 2.73
N LEU A 13 -1.83 14.95 1.74
CA LEU A 13 -2.91 15.20 0.81
C LEU A 13 -2.88 14.15 -0.31
N PRO A 14 -4.03 13.60 -0.73
CA PRO A 14 -4.09 12.54 -1.74
C PRO A 14 -3.48 12.98 -3.06
N VAL A 15 -3.17 12.03 -3.93
CA VAL A 15 -2.77 12.35 -5.30
C VAL A 15 -3.92 13.10 -5.98
N CYS A 16 -3.63 14.13 -6.76
CA CYS A 16 -4.60 14.78 -7.62
C CYS A 16 -3.92 15.29 -8.89
N VAL A 17 -4.41 14.91 -10.07
CA VAL A 17 -3.78 15.31 -11.35
C VAL A 17 -3.75 16.84 -11.55
N ASN A 18 -4.63 17.58 -10.89
CA ASN A 18 -4.68 19.04 -10.93
C ASN A 18 -3.74 19.75 -9.94
N HIS A 19 -3.15 19.04 -8.97
CA HIS A 19 -2.39 19.66 -7.87
C HIS A 19 -1.06 18.97 -7.56
N SER A 20 -0.98 17.65 -7.73
CA SER A 20 0.25 16.89 -7.50
C SER A 20 1.32 17.28 -8.50
N GLU A 21 2.55 17.42 -8.01
CA GLU A 21 3.74 17.66 -8.81
C GLU A 21 4.46 16.34 -9.13
N ASP A 22 5.64 16.42 -9.75
CA ASP A 22 6.54 15.27 -9.95
C ASP A 22 6.79 14.53 -8.63
N ARG A 23 7.35 15.26 -7.67
CA ARG A 23 7.69 14.78 -6.33
C ARG A 23 6.69 15.30 -5.31
N PHE A 24 6.86 14.90 -4.06
CA PHE A 24 6.14 15.49 -2.95
C PHE A 24 6.29 17.01 -2.96
N SER A 25 5.18 17.72 -2.78
CA SER A 25 5.12 19.19 -2.75
C SER A 25 4.41 19.69 -1.50
N VAL A 26 4.66 20.95 -1.13
CA VAL A 26 4.00 21.60 -0.02
C VAL A 26 2.76 22.34 -0.53
N GLU A 27 1.61 22.10 0.09
CA GLU A 27 0.35 22.77 -0.22
C GLU A 27 -0.34 23.16 1.08
N GLY A 28 -0.47 24.46 1.34
CA GLY A 28 -1.16 24.97 2.53
C GLY A 28 -0.56 24.53 3.87
N GLY A 29 0.74 24.20 3.91
CA GLY A 29 1.42 23.67 5.11
C GLY A 29 1.35 22.14 5.25
N ASP A 30 0.62 21.48 4.35
CA ASP A 30 0.54 20.03 4.25
C ASP A 30 1.42 19.50 3.10
N ILE A 31 1.59 18.18 3.02
CA ILE A 31 2.41 17.53 1.98
C ILE A 31 1.48 16.82 0.99
N ARG A 32 1.54 17.18 -0.28
CA ARG A 32 0.85 16.46 -1.36
C ARG A 32 1.71 15.33 -1.92
N ILE A 33 1.10 14.17 -2.13
CA ILE A 33 1.73 13.03 -2.77
C ILE A 33 2.05 13.35 -4.24
N GLY A 34 3.28 13.04 -4.67
CA GLY A 34 3.77 13.27 -6.04
C GLY A 34 3.38 12.16 -7.03
N LEU A 35 3.31 12.51 -8.31
CA LEU A 35 2.90 11.61 -9.41
C LEU A 35 3.99 10.59 -9.79
N ARG A 36 5.27 10.86 -9.52
CA ARG A 36 6.38 9.94 -9.87
C ARG A 36 6.32 8.61 -9.11
N LEU A 37 5.55 8.50 -8.04
CA LEU A 37 5.44 7.28 -7.25
C LEU A 37 4.74 6.12 -7.98
N PHE A 38 3.91 6.41 -8.98
CA PHE A 38 3.18 5.39 -9.71
C PHE A 38 4.11 4.58 -10.61
N ARG A 39 4.01 3.25 -10.49
CA ARG A 39 4.74 2.35 -11.37
C ARG A 39 4.27 2.56 -12.82
N GLY A 40 5.22 2.74 -13.73
CA GLY A 40 4.92 2.99 -15.15
C GLY A 40 4.71 4.46 -15.50
N MET A 41 4.75 5.37 -14.52
CA MET A 41 4.82 6.81 -14.78
C MET A 41 6.21 7.17 -15.34
N SER A 42 6.30 7.33 -16.66
CA SER A 42 7.55 7.78 -17.31
C SER A 42 7.75 9.28 -17.14
N GLU A 43 8.99 9.76 -17.32
CA GLU A 43 9.28 11.20 -17.29
C GLU A 43 8.51 11.96 -18.37
N ALA A 44 8.36 11.36 -19.57
CA ALA A 44 7.58 11.94 -20.66
C ALA A 44 6.08 12.02 -20.32
N ALA A 45 5.50 10.96 -19.73
CA ALA A 45 4.10 10.97 -19.31
C ALA A 45 3.87 12.04 -18.23
N LEU A 46 4.77 12.13 -17.24
CA LEU A 46 4.70 13.12 -16.18
C LEU A 46 4.81 14.55 -16.72
N ALA A 47 5.78 14.80 -17.60
CA ALA A 47 5.94 16.09 -18.28
C ALA A 47 4.66 16.49 -19.03
N SER A 48 4.03 15.54 -19.75
CA SER A 48 2.78 15.80 -20.47
C SER A 48 1.64 16.26 -19.54
N ILE A 49 1.56 15.73 -18.31
CA ILE A 49 0.57 16.18 -17.31
C ILE A 49 0.82 17.63 -16.93
N LEU A 50 2.08 17.97 -16.60
CA LEU A 50 2.46 19.30 -16.14
C LEU A 50 2.30 20.36 -17.24
N GLU A 51 2.72 20.03 -18.47
CA GLU A 51 2.57 20.89 -19.64
C GLU A 51 1.09 21.13 -19.98
N ALA A 52 0.29 20.05 -20.02
CA ALA A 52 -1.14 20.17 -20.24
C ALA A 52 -1.77 21.07 -19.17
N ARG A 53 -1.43 20.89 -17.89
CA ARG A 53 -1.96 21.71 -16.79
C ARG A 53 -1.60 23.19 -16.91
N GLY A 54 -0.47 23.52 -17.55
CA GLY A 54 -0.10 24.90 -17.88
C GLY A 54 -1.08 25.60 -18.82
N GLN A 55 -1.86 24.84 -19.60
CA GLN A 55 -2.92 25.34 -20.48
C GLN A 55 -4.28 25.46 -19.77
N GLY A 56 -4.37 25.05 -18.50
CA GLY A 56 -5.58 25.04 -17.69
C GLY A 56 -5.77 23.73 -16.94
N ARG A 57 -6.56 23.77 -15.85
CA ARG A 57 -6.88 22.55 -15.08
C ARG A 57 -7.66 21.55 -15.93
N PHE A 58 -7.54 20.27 -15.60
CA PHE A 58 -8.34 19.20 -16.19
C PHE A 58 -9.77 19.30 -15.69
N ALA A 59 -10.74 19.27 -16.61
CA ALA A 59 -12.17 19.35 -16.28
C ALA A 59 -12.79 17.95 -16.04
N SER A 60 -12.23 16.91 -16.63
CA SER A 60 -12.72 15.54 -16.52
C SER A 60 -11.63 14.52 -16.83
N LEU A 61 -11.91 13.23 -16.58
CA LEU A 61 -11.04 12.14 -17.00
C LEU A 61 -10.80 12.13 -18.52
N ALA A 62 -11.85 12.35 -19.32
CA ALA A 62 -11.74 12.39 -20.78
C ALA A 62 -10.84 13.53 -21.26
N ASP A 63 -10.92 14.69 -20.60
CA ASP A 63 -10.05 15.84 -20.87
C ASP A 63 -8.58 15.52 -20.54
N PHE A 64 -8.33 14.89 -19.39
CA PHE A 64 -6.99 14.43 -19.00
C PHE A 64 -6.40 13.44 -20.01
N CYS A 65 -7.14 12.41 -20.41
CA CYS A 65 -6.64 11.40 -21.34
C CYS A 65 -6.31 11.99 -22.73
N ARG A 66 -7.11 12.94 -23.22
CA ARG A 66 -6.84 13.59 -24.53
C ARG A 66 -5.61 14.49 -24.53
N ARG A 67 -5.29 15.10 -23.39
CA ARG A 67 -4.24 16.12 -23.28
C ARG A 67 -2.89 15.56 -22.83
N THR A 68 -2.83 14.29 -22.43
CA THR A 68 -1.64 13.68 -21.83
C THR A 68 -1.29 12.36 -22.48
N SER A 69 -0.01 12.00 -22.44
CA SER A 69 0.51 10.73 -22.97
C SER A 69 0.56 9.63 -21.89
N VAL A 70 -0.30 9.73 -20.87
CA VAL A 70 -0.29 8.81 -19.73
C VAL A 70 -0.88 7.46 -20.14
N PRO A 71 -0.12 6.36 -19.99
CA PRO A 71 -0.59 5.04 -20.39
C PRO A 71 -1.83 4.59 -19.60
N ARG A 72 -2.75 3.89 -20.26
CA ARG A 72 -3.99 3.38 -19.64
C ARG A 72 -3.80 2.71 -18.26
N PRO A 73 -2.83 1.80 -18.03
CA PRO A 73 -2.65 1.20 -16.70
C PRO A 73 -2.36 2.23 -15.60
N VAL A 74 -1.63 3.30 -15.92
CA VAL A 74 -1.34 4.38 -14.98
C VAL A 74 -2.60 5.22 -14.73
N VAL A 75 -3.43 5.44 -15.74
CA VAL A 75 -4.74 6.10 -15.58
C VAL A 75 -5.65 5.29 -14.66
N GLU A 76 -5.70 3.97 -14.83
CA GLU A 76 -6.46 3.07 -13.96
C GLU A 76 -5.99 3.16 -12.51
N ASP A 77 -4.67 3.13 -12.26
CA ASP A 77 -4.10 3.30 -10.92
C ASP A 77 -4.42 4.68 -10.31
N LEU A 78 -4.36 5.75 -11.10
CA LEU A 78 -4.73 7.10 -10.68
C LEU A 78 -6.20 7.21 -10.29
N ILE A 79 -7.10 6.56 -11.04
CA ILE A 79 -8.53 6.46 -10.68
C ILE A 79 -8.68 5.72 -9.35
N MET A 80 -8.01 4.59 -9.19
CA MET A 80 -8.15 3.72 -8.01
C MET A 80 -7.72 4.38 -6.70
N VAL A 81 -6.82 5.38 -6.74
CA VAL A 81 -6.41 6.15 -5.55
C VAL A 81 -7.15 7.50 -5.40
N GLY A 82 -8.10 7.80 -6.29
CA GLY A 82 -8.91 9.03 -6.25
C GLY A 82 -8.21 10.28 -6.79
N ALA A 83 -7.28 10.15 -7.74
CA ALA A 83 -6.65 11.32 -8.36
C ALA A 83 -7.62 12.23 -9.15
N PHE A 84 -8.82 11.72 -9.41
CA PHE A 84 -9.92 12.37 -10.12
C PHE A 84 -11.10 12.74 -9.20
N ASP A 85 -10.94 12.71 -7.88
CA ASP A 85 -12.03 13.02 -6.91
C ASP A 85 -12.67 14.40 -7.14
N PHE A 86 -11.93 15.34 -7.75
CA PHE A 86 -12.44 16.68 -8.12
C PHE A 86 -13.61 16.63 -9.13
N THR A 87 -13.79 15.51 -9.84
CA THR A 87 -14.90 15.33 -10.79
C THR A 87 -16.22 14.99 -10.10
N GLY A 88 -16.18 14.58 -8.82
CA GLY A 88 -17.35 14.07 -8.10
C GLY A 88 -17.82 12.68 -8.55
N GLN A 89 -17.14 12.05 -9.52
CA GLN A 89 -17.47 10.72 -10.01
C GLN A 89 -16.84 9.65 -9.13
N SER A 90 -17.57 8.56 -8.93
CA SER A 90 -17.08 7.36 -8.24
C SER A 90 -16.09 6.59 -9.11
N VAL A 91 -15.28 5.73 -8.47
CA VAL A 91 -14.33 4.85 -9.17
C VAL A 91 -15.01 4.02 -10.27
N PRO A 92 -16.16 3.35 -10.04
CA PRO A 92 -16.84 2.61 -11.11
C PRO A 92 -17.24 3.50 -12.30
N GLU A 93 -17.74 4.71 -12.06
CA GLU A 93 -18.12 5.67 -13.12
C GLU A 93 -16.90 6.14 -13.93
N LEU A 94 -15.78 6.42 -13.26
CA LEU A 94 -14.53 6.79 -13.91
C LEU A 94 -13.95 5.64 -14.74
N MET A 95 -13.98 4.40 -14.21
CA MET A 95 -13.52 3.23 -14.94
C MET A 95 -14.40 2.94 -16.16
N TRP A 96 -15.73 3.12 -16.04
CA TRP A 96 -16.65 3.02 -17.17
C TRP A 96 -16.38 4.11 -18.22
N THR A 97 -16.12 5.34 -17.77
CA THR A 97 -15.77 6.46 -18.65
C THR A 97 -14.49 6.15 -19.42
N LEU A 98 -13.42 5.71 -18.74
CA LEU A 98 -12.15 5.32 -19.35
C LEU A 98 -12.34 4.25 -20.43
N ALA A 99 -13.14 3.25 -20.10
CA ALA A 99 -13.49 2.14 -20.98
C ALA A 99 -14.27 2.56 -22.23
N SER A 100 -15.11 3.59 -22.11
CA SER A 100 -15.98 4.08 -23.18
C SER A 100 -15.31 5.12 -24.08
N LEU A 101 -14.07 5.53 -23.78
CA LEU A 101 -13.34 6.51 -24.58
C LEU A 101 -13.01 5.95 -25.98
N PRO A 102 -13.15 6.75 -27.05
CA PRO A 102 -12.77 6.31 -28.40
C PRO A 102 -11.29 5.89 -28.48
N GLY A 103 -11.00 4.93 -29.37
CA GLY A 103 -9.64 4.53 -29.69
C GLY A 103 -8.71 5.71 -29.97
N GLY A 104 -7.52 5.70 -29.39
CA GLY A 104 -6.56 6.81 -29.49
C GLY A 104 -6.81 7.97 -28.53
N SER A 105 -7.90 7.98 -27.76
CA SER A 105 -8.12 9.00 -26.71
C SER A 105 -7.27 8.78 -25.46
N VAL A 106 -6.72 7.58 -25.28
CA VAL A 106 -5.84 7.20 -24.17
C VAL A 106 -4.54 6.68 -24.77
N ALA A 107 -3.41 7.09 -24.20
CA ALA A 107 -2.12 6.63 -24.67
C ALA A 107 -1.91 5.13 -24.40
N ASP A 108 -1.22 4.46 -25.32
CA ASP A 108 -0.78 3.09 -25.14
C ASP A 108 0.39 2.99 -24.15
N ARG A 109 0.93 1.77 -23.97
CA ARG A 109 2.08 1.53 -23.06
C ARG A 109 3.34 2.31 -23.45
N ASN A 110 3.46 2.73 -24.69
CA ASN A 110 4.58 3.50 -25.22
C ASN A 110 4.31 5.01 -25.19
N GLY A 111 3.15 5.45 -24.70
CA GLY A 111 2.76 6.86 -24.67
C GLY A 111 2.18 7.37 -26.00
N ASN A 112 1.85 6.48 -26.95
CA ASN A 112 1.35 6.85 -28.25
C ASN A 112 -0.17 6.80 -28.31
N HIS A 113 -0.76 7.78 -28.98
CA HIS A 113 -2.18 7.78 -29.33
C HIS A 113 -2.34 7.12 -30.70
N SER A 114 -2.78 5.87 -30.72
CA SER A 114 -3.08 5.14 -31.96
C SER A 114 -4.57 4.83 -32.04
N PRO A 115 -5.21 4.96 -33.22
CA PRO A 115 -6.55 4.43 -33.43
C PRO A 115 -6.54 2.94 -33.11
N ARG A 116 -7.33 2.55 -32.11
CA ARG A 116 -7.52 1.17 -31.69
C ARG A 116 -9.02 0.92 -31.61
N GLU A 117 -9.50 -0.08 -32.35
CA GLU A 117 -10.86 -0.56 -32.15
C GLU A 117 -10.95 -1.26 -30.79
N LEU A 118 -12.06 -1.02 -30.07
CA LEU A 118 -12.35 -1.76 -28.85
C LEU A 118 -12.47 -3.24 -29.21
N ASP A 119 -11.65 -4.08 -28.60
CA ASP A 119 -11.75 -5.53 -28.78
C ASP A 119 -12.65 -6.17 -27.70
N PHE A 120 -12.98 -7.45 -27.87
CA PHE A 120 -13.81 -8.17 -26.90
C PHE A 120 -13.17 -8.26 -25.51
N ALA A 121 -11.83 -8.25 -25.41
CA ALA A 121 -11.14 -8.29 -24.13
C ALA A 121 -11.28 -6.95 -23.38
N ASP A 122 -11.27 -5.82 -24.11
CA ASP A 122 -11.57 -4.51 -23.56
C ASP A 122 -12.96 -4.50 -22.94
N ILE A 123 -13.98 -4.97 -23.67
CA ILE A 123 -15.39 -5.04 -23.23
C ILE A 123 -15.56 -5.91 -21.98
N GLU A 124 -14.94 -7.10 -21.95
CA GLU A 124 -15.00 -7.99 -20.79
C GLU A 124 -14.32 -7.36 -19.56
N GLN A 125 -13.24 -6.60 -19.76
CA GLN A 125 -12.58 -5.85 -18.70
C GLN A 125 -13.45 -4.70 -18.19
N VAL A 126 -14.16 -3.97 -19.07
CA VAL A 126 -15.17 -2.96 -18.66
C VAL A 126 -16.24 -3.59 -17.77
N GLN A 127 -16.74 -4.76 -18.15
CA GLN A 127 -17.78 -5.45 -17.38
C GLN A 127 -17.28 -5.87 -16.00
N LYS A 128 -16.04 -6.38 -15.88
CA LYS A 128 -15.41 -6.66 -14.58
C LYS A 128 -15.26 -5.41 -13.71
N LEU A 129 -14.97 -4.27 -14.33
CA LEU A 129 -14.83 -2.97 -13.65
C LEU A 129 -16.19 -2.36 -13.23
N SER A 130 -17.26 -2.63 -13.97
CA SER A 130 -18.62 -2.18 -13.64
C SER A 130 -19.24 -2.86 -12.42
N GLY A 131 -18.68 -4.00 -11.99
CA GLY A 131 -19.04 -4.68 -10.74
C GLY A 131 -18.33 -4.12 -9.49
N LEU A 132 -17.46 -3.12 -9.65
CA LEU A 132 -16.75 -2.51 -8.52
C LEU A 132 -17.75 -1.80 -7.60
N GLN A 133 -17.73 -2.19 -6.32
CA GLN A 133 -18.47 -1.47 -5.29
C GLN A 133 -17.74 -0.16 -4.94
N PRO A 134 -18.45 0.86 -4.42
CA PRO A 134 -17.80 2.03 -3.84
C PRO A 134 -16.68 1.60 -2.87
N GLN A 135 -15.49 2.15 -3.07
CA GLN A 135 -14.35 1.79 -2.24
C GLN A 135 -14.56 2.28 -0.82
N SER A 136 -14.34 1.39 0.15
CA SER A 136 -14.26 1.81 1.55
C SER A 136 -12.96 2.57 1.82
N ALA A 137 -12.91 3.36 2.89
CA ALA A 137 -11.69 4.06 3.30
C ALA A 137 -10.50 3.10 3.55
N HIS A 138 -10.80 1.88 4.01
CA HIS A 138 -9.82 0.81 4.18
C HIS A 138 -9.27 0.33 2.82
N THR A 139 -10.14 0.05 1.85
CA THR A 139 -9.76 -0.38 0.51
C THR A 139 -8.91 0.68 -0.19
N ARG A 140 -9.29 1.95 -0.04
CA ARG A 140 -8.52 3.08 -0.58
C ARG A 140 -7.12 3.15 0.03
N ALA A 141 -6.99 3.09 1.35
CA ALA A 141 -5.68 3.13 2.02
C ALA A 141 -4.76 1.96 1.59
N ALA A 142 -5.33 0.77 1.38
CA ALA A 142 -4.58 -0.39 0.88
C ALA A 142 -4.05 -0.17 -0.54
N LEU A 143 -4.88 0.39 -1.43
CA LEU A 143 -4.50 0.72 -2.80
C LEU A 143 -3.44 1.82 -2.85
N GLU A 144 -3.58 2.88 -2.04
CA GLU A 144 -2.59 3.94 -1.93
C GLU A 144 -1.20 3.39 -1.54
N LEU A 145 -1.14 2.48 -0.55
CA LEU A 145 0.12 1.82 -0.16
C LEU A 145 0.64 0.90 -1.26
N LYS A 146 -0.23 0.12 -1.91
CA LYS A 146 0.15 -0.79 -2.99
C LYS A 146 0.75 -0.04 -4.18
N LEU A 147 0.17 1.11 -4.54
CA LEU A 147 0.50 1.85 -5.75
C LEU A 147 1.56 2.93 -5.54
N THR A 148 1.59 3.57 -4.37
CA THR A 148 2.48 4.72 -4.08
C THR A 148 3.42 4.50 -2.90
N GLY A 149 3.20 3.44 -2.10
CA GLY A 149 3.93 3.20 -0.86
C GLY A 149 3.53 4.09 0.31
N VAL A 150 2.54 4.97 0.14
CA VAL A 150 2.10 5.94 1.17
C VAL A 150 0.58 5.97 1.23
N ALA A 151 -0.01 5.74 2.40
CA ALA A 151 -1.43 6.02 2.65
C ALA A 151 -1.61 7.48 3.07
N THR A 152 -2.69 8.12 2.63
CA THR A 152 -3.09 9.47 3.06
C THR A 152 -4.03 9.44 4.26
N GLY A 153 -4.92 8.45 4.29
CA GLY A 153 -5.83 8.18 5.40
C GLY A 153 -5.16 7.51 6.61
N PRO A 154 -5.96 6.97 7.56
CA PRO A 154 -5.45 6.20 8.69
C PRO A 154 -4.61 5.00 8.22
N HIS A 155 -3.60 4.65 9.01
CA HIS A 155 -2.77 3.47 8.77
C HIS A 155 -3.64 2.20 8.69
N PRO A 156 -3.41 1.26 7.75
CA PRO A 156 -4.29 0.08 7.58
C PRO A 156 -4.47 -0.75 8.84
N PHE A 157 -3.43 -0.84 9.67
CA PHE A 157 -3.50 -1.56 10.95
C PHE A 157 -4.50 -0.95 11.94
N THR A 158 -4.89 0.32 11.79
CA THR A 158 -5.98 0.92 12.57
C THR A 158 -7.28 0.16 12.38
N TYR A 159 -7.63 -0.22 11.15
CA TYR A 159 -8.86 -0.99 10.85
C TYR A 159 -8.78 -2.43 11.37
N TRP A 160 -7.57 -2.96 11.53
CA TRP A 160 -7.34 -4.33 11.99
C TRP A 160 -7.13 -4.47 13.48
N ARG A 161 -6.89 -3.36 14.18
CA ARG A 161 -6.47 -3.35 15.57
C ARG A 161 -7.38 -4.19 16.48
N PRO A 162 -8.73 -4.16 16.37
CA PRO A 162 -9.60 -5.01 17.17
C PRO A 162 -9.37 -6.52 16.95
N ARG A 163 -9.10 -6.94 15.71
CA ARG A 163 -8.82 -8.35 15.38
C ARG A 163 -7.43 -8.77 15.86
N LEU A 164 -6.42 -7.94 15.61
CA LEU A 164 -5.04 -8.18 16.03
C LEU A 164 -4.93 -8.30 17.56
N GLN A 165 -5.65 -7.46 18.31
CA GLN A 165 -5.72 -7.55 19.77
C GLN A 165 -6.30 -8.88 20.25
N ARG A 166 -7.37 -9.38 19.62
CA ARG A 166 -7.93 -10.72 19.94
C ARG A 166 -6.93 -11.84 19.69
N MET A 167 -6.03 -11.68 18.72
CA MET A 167 -4.94 -12.62 18.43
C MET A 167 -3.73 -12.47 19.36
N GLY A 168 -3.78 -11.53 20.32
CA GLY A 168 -2.67 -11.21 21.23
C GLY A 168 -1.54 -10.41 20.57
N VAL A 169 -1.77 -9.80 19.41
CA VAL A 169 -0.79 -8.97 18.71
C VAL A 169 -0.73 -7.59 19.37
N LEU A 170 0.45 -7.22 19.86
CA LEU A 170 0.73 -5.92 20.45
C LEU A 170 0.94 -4.87 19.36
N CYS A 171 0.61 -3.62 19.65
CA CYS A 171 1.12 -2.51 18.85
C CYS A 171 2.55 -2.13 19.28
N SER A 172 3.28 -1.45 18.41
CA SER A 172 4.67 -1.02 18.64
C SER A 172 4.81 -0.27 19.98
N SER A 173 3.92 0.67 20.26
CA SER A 173 3.93 1.44 21.52
C SER A 173 3.75 0.60 22.79
N GLN A 174 3.06 -0.55 22.71
CA GLN A 174 2.86 -1.45 23.85
C GLN A 174 4.11 -2.25 24.21
N LEU A 175 5.10 -2.34 23.31
CA LEU A 175 6.35 -3.05 23.60
C LEU A 175 7.18 -2.33 24.68
N TYR A 176 7.07 -1.00 24.77
CA TYR A 176 7.81 -0.22 25.77
C TYR A 176 7.41 -0.55 27.21
N THR A 177 6.19 -1.04 27.44
CA THR A 177 5.71 -1.43 28.79
C THR A 177 5.99 -2.90 29.11
N ARG A 178 6.59 -3.67 28.18
CA ARG A 178 6.93 -5.08 28.39
C ARG A 178 8.36 -5.24 28.89
N ARG A 179 8.57 -6.29 29.70
CA ARG A 179 9.87 -6.64 30.26
C ARG A 179 10.72 -7.37 29.23
N ASP A 180 12.04 -7.25 29.37
CA ASP A 180 12.98 -8.01 28.56
C ASP A 180 12.70 -9.52 28.64
N GLY A 181 12.89 -10.24 27.54
CA GLY A 181 12.64 -11.67 27.41
C GLY A 181 11.16 -12.08 27.35
N ASN A 182 10.20 -11.16 27.50
CA ASN A 182 8.77 -11.48 27.35
C ASN A 182 8.47 -12.02 25.95
N ARG A 183 7.65 -13.08 25.89
CA ARG A 183 7.08 -13.52 24.61
C ARG A 183 6.05 -12.49 24.14
N VAL A 184 6.20 -12.07 22.89
CA VAL A 184 5.36 -11.08 22.25
C VAL A 184 4.99 -11.52 20.84
N LYS A 185 3.87 -10.99 20.36
CA LYS A 185 3.43 -11.11 18.98
C LYS A 185 3.28 -9.69 18.44
N VAL A 186 3.92 -9.41 17.32
CA VAL A 186 3.85 -8.12 16.62
C VAL A 186 3.45 -8.39 15.18
N ALA A 187 2.83 -7.41 14.53
CA ALA A 187 2.56 -7.49 13.11
C ALA A 187 2.68 -6.09 12.52
N GLY A 188 3.09 -6.01 11.26
CA GLY A 188 3.25 -4.75 10.56
C GLY A 188 3.57 -4.93 9.08
N ILE A 189 3.56 -3.80 8.38
CA ILE A 189 4.02 -3.69 6.99
C ILE A 189 5.55 -3.72 7.01
N VAL A 190 6.17 -4.51 6.13
CA VAL A 190 7.64 -4.57 6.04
C VAL A 190 8.16 -3.31 5.37
N VAL A 191 8.87 -2.48 6.13
CA VAL A 191 9.49 -1.23 5.64
C VAL A 191 10.88 -1.49 5.10
N ALA A 192 11.67 -2.29 5.81
CA ALA A 192 13.06 -2.55 5.45
C ALA A 192 13.47 -3.98 5.80
N ARG A 193 14.44 -4.49 5.04
CA ARG A 193 15.12 -5.77 5.29
C ARG A 193 16.62 -5.57 5.11
N ALA A 194 17.41 -6.03 6.06
CA ALA A 194 18.86 -6.03 5.96
C ALA A 194 19.41 -7.41 6.29
N ARG A 195 20.24 -7.96 5.41
CA ARG A 195 20.96 -9.23 5.61
C ARG A 195 22.47 -8.97 5.57
N PRO A 196 23.03 -8.38 6.64
CA PRO A 196 24.46 -8.08 6.66
C PRO A 196 25.30 -9.37 6.65
N PRO A 197 26.50 -9.34 6.07
CA PRO A 197 27.44 -10.44 6.18
C PRO A 197 27.85 -10.60 7.64
N THR A 198 27.85 -11.83 8.14
CA THR A 198 28.26 -12.13 9.52
C THR A 198 29.63 -12.80 9.52
N ARG A 199 30.47 -12.50 10.51
CA ARG A 199 31.79 -13.13 10.66
C ARG A 199 31.72 -14.64 10.87
N SER A 200 30.61 -15.13 11.43
CA SER A 200 30.37 -16.56 11.66
C SER A 200 29.82 -17.29 10.44
N GLY A 201 29.46 -16.58 9.36
CA GLY A 201 28.75 -17.13 8.21
C GLY A 201 27.27 -17.46 8.46
N ARG A 202 26.81 -17.40 9.72
CA ARG A 202 25.41 -17.68 10.08
C ARG A 202 24.49 -16.59 9.59
N THR A 203 23.32 -16.97 9.08
CA THR A 203 22.35 -15.99 8.60
C THR A 203 21.74 -15.16 9.74
N ALA A 204 21.80 -13.83 9.61
CA ALA A 204 21.04 -12.88 10.40
C ALA A 204 20.32 -11.91 9.46
N ILE A 205 19.03 -11.70 9.68
CA ILE A 205 18.19 -10.77 8.92
C ILE A 205 17.51 -9.83 9.91
N PHE A 206 17.63 -8.54 9.67
CA PHE A 206 16.91 -7.51 10.40
C PHE A 206 15.73 -7.04 9.56
N ILE A 207 14.54 -6.99 10.15
CA ILE A 207 13.31 -6.56 9.50
C ILE A 207 12.67 -5.48 10.35
N SER A 208 12.44 -4.31 9.75
CA SER A 208 11.66 -3.24 10.38
C SER A 208 10.22 -3.33 9.90
N LEU A 209 9.29 -3.48 10.84
CA LEU A 209 7.86 -3.51 10.62
C LEU A 209 7.23 -2.17 11.03
N GLU A 210 6.20 -1.72 10.32
CA GLU A 210 5.41 -0.54 10.68
C GLU A 210 3.96 -0.92 11.02
N ASP A 211 3.48 -0.40 12.15
CA ASP A 211 2.06 -0.40 12.53
C ASP A 211 1.55 1.04 12.74
N GLU A 212 0.28 1.20 13.11
CA GLU A 212 -0.32 2.53 13.28
C GLU A 212 0.24 3.35 14.45
N LYS A 213 1.15 2.78 15.25
CA LYS A 213 1.80 3.45 16.36
C LYS A 213 3.29 3.70 16.10
N GLY A 214 3.91 3.04 15.13
CA GLY A 214 5.30 3.26 14.75
C GLY A 214 6.03 1.99 14.30
N LEU A 215 7.35 2.05 14.37
CA LEU A 215 8.24 0.98 13.92
C LEU A 215 8.50 -0.07 15.02
N VAL A 216 8.69 -1.31 14.59
CA VAL A 216 9.19 -2.43 15.39
C VAL A 216 10.31 -3.11 14.63
N ASP A 217 11.51 -3.08 15.20
CA ASP A 217 12.63 -3.82 14.66
C ASP A 217 12.64 -5.27 15.14
N THR A 218 12.93 -6.18 14.22
CA THR A 218 12.95 -7.61 14.49
C THR A 218 14.22 -8.25 13.94
N ALA A 219 14.76 -9.20 14.68
CA ALA A 219 15.94 -9.96 14.31
C ALA A 219 15.55 -11.42 14.04
N VAL A 220 15.90 -11.92 12.87
CA VAL A 220 15.65 -13.28 12.42
C VAL A 220 16.98 -13.99 12.24
N PHE A 221 17.19 -15.05 13.02
CA PHE A 221 18.40 -15.85 12.95
C PHE A 221 18.20 -17.12 12.12
N GLU A 222 19.30 -17.78 11.80
CA GLU A 222 19.42 -18.90 10.88
C GLU A 222 18.31 -19.97 11.00
N ASN A 223 18.02 -20.46 12.20
CA ASN A 223 16.99 -21.49 12.39
C ASN A 223 15.60 -21.01 11.96
N THR A 224 15.22 -19.80 12.37
CA THR A 224 13.94 -19.19 11.99
C THR A 224 13.92 -18.87 10.50
N TYR A 225 15.05 -18.41 9.93
CA TYR A 225 15.17 -18.15 8.51
C TYR A 225 15.03 -19.41 7.65
N GLN A 226 15.65 -20.52 8.05
CA GLN A 226 15.55 -21.79 7.31
C GLN A 226 14.11 -22.30 7.24
N ARG A 227 13.33 -22.10 8.31
CA ARG A 227 11.93 -22.55 8.37
C ARG A 227 10.97 -21.58 7.70
N ASP A 228 11.09 -20.28 7.97
CA ASP A 228 10.09 -19.28 7.61
C ASP A 228 10.57 -18.29 6.53
N GLY A 229 11.74 -18.53 5.92
CA GLY A 229 12.39 -17.60 4.98
C GLY A 229 11.53 -17.22 3.78
N ARG A 230 10.65 -18.12 3.32
CA ARG A 230 9.67 -17.81 2.26
C ARG A 230 8.72 -16.69 2.70
N ALA A 231 8.23 -16.70 3.94
CA ALA A 231 7.28 -15.70 4.43
C ALA A 231 7.90 -14.29 4.39
N ILE A 232 9.18 -14.17 4.76
CA ILE A 232 9.93 -12.91 4.81
C ILE A 232 9.90 -12.16 3.46
N TYR A 233 9.97 -12.90 2.36
CA TYR A 233 10.06 -12.31 1.01
C TYR A 233 8.77 -12.41 0.19
N ALA A 234 7.88 -13.35 0.51
CA ALA A 234 6.64 -13.55 -0.23
C ALA A 234 5.50 -12.64 0.23
N SER A 235 5.63 -11.97 1.38
CA SER A 235 4.56 -11.14 1.95
C SER A 235 5.04 -9.72 2.29
N PRO A 236 4.26 -8.68 1.93
CA PRO A 236 4.52 -7.31 2.38
C PRO A 236 4.12 -7.09 3.84
N ILE A 237 3.29 -7.98 4.41
CA ILE A 237 2.80 -7.88 5.78
C ILE A 237 3.16 -9.15 6.54
N LEU A 238 3.79 -8.98 7.69
CA LEU A 238 4.26 -10.09 8.52
C LEU A 238 3.65 -10.00 9.91
N MET A 239 3.38 -11.17 10.48
CA MET A 239 3.21 -11.37 11.92
C MET A 239 4.41 -12.14 12.45
N ILE A 240 5.03 -11.61 13.49
CA ILE A 240 6.22 -12.18 14.12
C ILE A 240 5.88 -12.50 15.58
N GLU A 241 6.02 -13.77 15.92
CA GLU A 241 6.03 -14.25 17.30
C GLU A 241 7.48 -14.42 17.74
N GLY A 242 7.81 -13.96 18.94
CA GLY A 242 9.19 -13.97 19.39
C GLY A 242 9.36 -13.47 20.80
N ARG A 243 10.60 -13.13 21.14
CA ARG A 243 10.96 -12.58 22.44
C ARG A 243 11.41 -11.14 22.30
N LEU A 244 10.90 -10.29 23.18
CA LEU A 244 11.40 -8.93 23.30
C LEU A 244 12.84 -8.98 23.80
N SER A 245 13.73 -8.27 23.12
CA SER A 245 15.11 -8.03 23.48
C SER A 245 15.28 -6.54 23.74
N ARG A 246 15.78 -6.20 24.93
CA ARG A 246 15.96 -4.82 25.38
C ARG A 246 17.42 -4.58 25.72
N GLN A 247 18.10 -3.75 24.93
CA GLN A 247 19.48 -3.33 25.20
C GLN A 247 19.56 -1.93 25.83
N GLY A 248 18.42 -1.24 25.92
CA GLY A 248 18.30 0.06 26.60
C GLY A 248 16.85 0.46 26.84
N LYS A 249 16.61 1.69 27.32
CA LYS A 249 15.25 2.18 27.58
C LYS A 249 14.43 2.31 26.29
N LEU A 250 15.05 2.80 25.23
CA LEU A 250 14.42 2.99 23.91
C LEU A 250 14.81 1.95 22.87
N ASP A 251 15.91 1.22 23.11
CA ASP A 251 16.40 0.17 22.22
C ASP A 251 15.69 -1.14 22.53
N ILE A 252 14.65 -1.42 21.74
CA ILE A 252 13.82 -2.61 21.79
C ILE A 252 13.78 -3.27 20.42
N SER A 253 13.90 -4.59 20.40
CA SER A 253 13.71 -5.41 19.21
C SER A 253 12.98 -6.70 19.55
N VAL A 254 12.44 -7.40 18.55
CA VAL A 254 11.87 -8.73 18.72
C VAL A 254 12.75 -9.76 18.04
N ILE A 255 13.29 -10.70 18.81
CA ILE A 255 13.99 -11.87 18.26
C ILE A 255 12.92 -12.86 17.81
N ALA A 256 12.85 -13.12 16.51
CA ALA A 256 11.79 -13.89 15.89
C ALA A 256 11.94 -15.39 16.17
N ASP A 257 10.92 -15.97 16.81
CA ASP A 257 10.77 -17.41 17.00
C ASP A 257 9.93 -18.04 15.88
N LYS A 258 8.97 -17.30 15.30
CA LYS A 258 8.10 -17.72 14.20
C LYS A 258 7.60 -16.53 13.37
N ILE A 259 7.57 -16.70 12.05
CA ILE A 259 7.11 -15.67 11.10
C ILE A 259 5.95 -16.23 10.28
N THR A 260 4.83 -15.52 10.28
CA THR A 260 3.62 -15.88 9.52
C THR A 260 3.28 -14.75 8.55
N PRO A 261 3.08 -15.05 7.25
CA PRO A 261 2.58 -14.05 6.31
C PRO A 261 1.10 -13.78 6.60
N LEU A 262 0.70 -12.50 6.66
CA LEU A 262 -0.70 -12.10 6.86
C LEU A 262 -1.42 -11.78 5.54
N GLY A 263 -1.05 -12.43 4.43
CA GLY A 263 -1.63 -12.16 3.11
C GLY A 263 -1.16 -10.84 2.48
N GLY A 264 -1.61 -10.59 1.26
CA GLY A 264 -1.33 -9.36 0.51
C GLY A 264 -2.31 -8.22 0.83
N TRP A 265 -2.08 -7.06 0.22
CA TRP A 265 -2.96 -5.88 0.33
C TRP A 265 -4.40 -6.14 -0.16
N ASP A 266 -4.60 -7.18 -0.96
CA ASP A 266 -5.90 -7.62 -1.47
C ASP A 266 -6.60 -8.61 -0.51
N ASP A 267 -5.82 -9.27 0.37
CA ASP A 267 -6.31 -10.16 1.44
C ASP A 267 -6.60 -9.39 2.74
N LEU A 268 -6.80 -8.07 2.64
CA LEU A 268 -7.22 -7.23 3.74
C LEU A 268 -8.75 -7.08 3.71
N PRO A 269 -9.57 -8.07 4.08
CA PRO A 269 -10.98 -7.80 4.23
C PRO A 269 -11.15 -6.81 5.38
N GLN A 270 -12.16 -5.93 5.24
CA GLN A 270 -12.74 -5.26 6.40
C GLN A 270 -12.93 -6.31 7.51
N ALA A 271 -12.73 -5.91 8.76
CA ALA A 271 -13.33 -6.66 9.84
C ALA A 271 -14.84 -6.66 9.57
N ARG A 272 -15.35 -7.67 8.87
CA ARG A 272 -16.78 -7.91 8.78
C ARG A 272 -17.26 -7.88 10.22
N GLU A 273 -18.29 -7.09 10.51
CA GLU A 273 -18.97 -7.06 11.81
C GLU A 273 -19.62 -8.41 12.18
N ASP A 274 -19.35 -9.47 11.41
CA ASP A 274 -19.94 -10.77 11.54
C ASP A 274 -19.15 -11.65 12.53
N PRO A 275 -19.71 -11.99 13.71
CA PRO A 275 -18.99 -12.70 14.77
C PRO A 275 -18.62 -14.16 14.42
N LEU A 276 -19.02 -14.68 13.26
CA LEU A 276 -19.09 -16.13 13.01
C LEU A 276 -18.26 -16.68 11.84
N GLN A 277 -17.36 -15.92 11.22
CA GLN A 277 -16.39 -16.48 10.26
C GLN A 277 -14.94 -16.19 10.67
N VAL A 278 -14.46 -16.94 11.66
CA VAL A 278 -13.13 -16.75 12.26
C VAL A 278 -12.02 -17.46 11.48
N ASP A 279 -12.31 -18.42 10.60
CA ASP A 279 -11.28 -19.37 10.15
C ASP A 279 -10.75 -19.24 8.71
N VAL A 280 -11.16 -18.26 7.90
CA VAL A 280 -10.89 -18.34 6.43
C VAL A 280 -9.85 -17.35 5.88
N VAL A 281 -9.38 -16.34 6.63
CA VAL A 281 -8.53 -15.28 6.03
C VAL A 281 -7.02 -15.52 6.18
N PHE A 282 -6.59 -16.30 7.17
CA PHE A 282 -5.19 -16.68 7.30
C PHE A 282 -5.14 -18.20 7.25
N PRO A 283 -4.46 -18.82 6.25
CA PRO A 283 -4.42 -20.27 6.18
C PRO A 283 -3.78 -20.82 7.46
N SER A 284 -4.62 -21.37 8.33
CA SER A 284 -4.18 -22.31 9.35
C SER A 284 -3.71 -23.56 8.61
N LYS A 285 -2.40 -23.71 8.45
CA LYS A 285 -1.83 -25.01 8.12
C LYS A 285 -1.36 -25.66 9.41
N ASN A 286 -2.30 -26.35 10.06
CA ASN A 286 -2.00 -27.51 10.90
C ASN A 286 -2.90 -28.67 10.49
N GLY A 287 -2.28 -29.83 10.27
CA GLY A 287 -2.87 -31.10 9.85
C GLY A 287 -2.24 -31.54 8.53
N GLY A 288 -1.23 -32.42 8.45
CA GLY A 288 -0.93 -33.54 9.33
C GLY A 288 -1.37 -34.84 8.64
N ARG A 289 -0.51 -35.37 7.76
CA ARG A 289 -0.09 -36.77 7.67
C ARG A 289 1.13 -36.84 6.76
#